data_AF-A0A957ZUR0-F1
#
_entry.id   AF-A0A957ZUR0-F1
#
_cell.length_a   1.000
_cell.length_b   1.000
_cell.length_c   1.000
_cell.angle_alpha   90.00
_cell.angle_beta   90.00
_cell.angle_gamma   90.00
#
_symmetry.space_group_name_H-M   'P 1'
#
loop_
_entity.id
_entity.type
_entity.pdbx_description
1 polymer ?
#
loop_
_entity_poly.entity_id
_entity_poly.type
_entity_poly.pdbx_seq_one_letter_code
_entity_poly.pdbx_strand_id
1 'polypeptide(L)'
;VGTNGEWESEGFDRPDMTFPGRQAELIERVAAVNPKTIVVLNTGSPMDMAWLDQVPAVLEAWFPGQECGNAIADVLFGDVNPSGRLTQTWPMRLEDNPAFINYPGDNGRVYYGEDIFVGYRYYEKKNVGVRFPFGYGLSYTTFAVDNLRLSADEYALGQPVDLLVDVTNTGARAGQAVVQIYVRDVEASLMRPEKELKAFAKVALEPGERKSVHLSLDQRALSFFDDAHHAWVAEAGEFEVLAGLSSADIGATARFTLTVPAEVAAAVPAPVALSIRSTLRDVISQPAGRAVLDALLPGMADSPQAEMAMGMTLEAIAGFVPNILTKEKLAAIDEELRAIG
;
A
#
# COMPACT_ATOMS: atom_id res chain seq x y z
N VAL A 1 -27.92 1.93 -12.23
CA VAL A 1 -28.15 1.29 -10.91
C VAL A 1 -27.17 1.91 -9.92
N GLY A 2 -27.37 1.72 -8.61
CA GLY A 2 -26.46 2.27 -7.60
C GLY A 2 -27.16 2.74 -6.35
N THR A 3 -26.56 3.75 -5.73
CA THR A 3 -26.98 4.41 -4.50
C THR A 3 -27.35 5.86 -4.81
N ASN A 4 -27.71 6.63 -3.77
CA ASN A 4 -28.03 8.05 -3.86
C ASN A 4 -27.71 8.72 -2.51
N GLY A 5 -28.03 10.01 -2.37
CA GLY A 5 -27.81 10.76 -1.14
C GLY A 5 -28.62 10.32 0.10
N GLU A 6 -29.54 9.36 -0.05
CA GLU A 6 -30.23 8.70 1.07
C GLU A 6 -29.51 7.44 1.56
N TRP A 7 -28.68 6.83 0.72
CA TRP A 7 -27.90 5.62 1.06
C TRP A 7 -26.46 5.95 1.41
N GLU A 8 -25.89 6.97 0.78
CA GLU A 8 -24.55 7.51 1.08
C GLU A 8 -24.72 8.98 1.46
N SER A 9 -24.78 9.25 2.77
CA SER A 9 -25.09 10.58 3.30
C SER A 9 -24.23 10.92 4.51
N GLU A 10 -24.12 12.21 4.78
CA GLU A 10 -23.54 12.68 6.03
C GLU A 10 -24.41 12.24 7.22
N GLY A 11 -23.78 11.77 8.29
CA GLY A 11 -24.44 11.45 9.56
C GLY A 11 -24.75 9.97 9.78
N PHE A 12 -24.53 9.11 8.78
CA PHE A 12 -24.56 7.66 8.96
C PHE A 12 -23.70 6.97 7.90
N ASP A 13 -23.34 5.73 8.19
CA ASP A 13 -22.61 4.87 7.28
C ASP A 13 -23.52 3.78 6.72
N ARG A 14 -23.13 3.20 5.58
CA ARG A 14 -23.87 2.07 5.01
C ARG A 14 -23.70 0.81 5.88
N PRO A 15 -24.75 0.00 6.05
CA PRO A 15 -24.65 -1.24 6.81
C PRO A 15 -23.86 -2.34 6.08
N ASP A 16 -23.82 -2.29 4.75
CA ASP A 16 -23.15 -3.27 3.90
C ASP A 16 -22.78 -2.68 2.52
N MET A 17 -22.27 -3.54 1.62
CA MET A 17 -21.93 -3.20 0.23
C MET A 17 -23.03 -3.58 -0.78
N THR A 18 -24.21 -4.04 -0.33
CA THR A 18 -25.24 -4.57 -1.23
C THR A 18 -26.01 -3.46 -1.93
N PHE A 19 -26.50 -3.74 -3.14
CA PHE A 19 -27.32 -2.77 -3.86
C PHE A 19 -28.69 -2.59 -3.17
N PRO A 20 -29.20 -1.34 -3.05
CA PRO A 20 -30.52 -1.09 -2.51
C PRO A 20 -31.64 -1.83 -3.26
N GLY A 21 -32.53 -2.48 -2.52
CA GLY A 21 -33.72 -3.14 -3.04
C GLY A 21 -33.40 -4.38 -3.88
N ARG A 22 -33.99 -4.47 -5.08
CA ARG A 22 -33.84 -5.63 -6.00
C ARG A 22 -32.98 -5.29 -7.23
N GLN A 23 -32.08 -4.32 -7.11
CA GLN A 23 -31.27 -3.86 -8.23
C GLN A 23 -30.30 -4.94 -8.73
N ALA A 24 -29.68 -5.72 -7.84
CA ALA A 24 -28.83 -6.85 -8.25
C ALA A 24 -29.64 -7.90 -9.05
N GLU A 25 -30.80 -8.32 -8.53
CA GLU A 25 -31.69 -9.24 -9.26
C GLU A 25 -32.13 -8.65 -10.61
N LEU A 26 -32.44 -7.35 -10.68
CA LEU A 26 -32.78 -6.68 -11.94
C LEU A 26 -31.64 -6.81 -12.96
N ILE A 27 -30.39 -6.59 -12.55
CA ILE A 27 -29.22 -6.73 -13.43
C ILE A 27 -29.14 -8.16 -13.98
N GLU A 28 -29.21 -9.15 -13.10
CA GLU A 28 -29.13 -10.57 -13.47
C GLU A 28 -30.25 -10.97 -14.45
N ARG A 29 -31.49 -10.56 -14.17
CA ARG A 29 -32.65 -10.86 -15.02
C ARG A 29 -32.55 -10.21 -16.39
N VAL A 30 -32.05 -8.97 -16.46
CA VAL A 30 -31.85 -8.26 -17.73
C VAL A 30 -30.69 -8.88 -18.52
N ALA A 31 -29.57 -9.19 -17.86
CA ALA A 31 -28.42 -9.84 -18.48
C ALA A 31 -28.77 -11.22 -19.05
N ALA A 32 -29.62 -11.99 -18.35
CA ALA A 32 -30.07 -13.31 -18.79
C ALA A 32 -30.89 -13.28 -20.10
N VAL A 33 -31.62 -12.19 -20.38
CA VAL A 33 -32.42 -12.06 -21.62
C VAL A 33 -31.72 -11.22 -22.69
N ASN A 34 -30.71 -10.43 -22.33
CA ASN A 34 -29.91 -9.65 -23.26
C ASN A 34 -28.42 -9.68 -22.85
N PRO A 35 -27.59 -10.50 -23.52
CA PRO A 35 -26.16 -10.61 -23.21
C PRO A 35 -25.34 -9.39 -23.62
N LYS A 36 -25.95 -8.37 -24.25
CA LYS A 36 -25.30 -7.10 -24.63
C LYS A 36 -25.66 -5.95 -23.69
N THR A 37 -25.90 -6.26 -22.43
CA THR A 37 -26.26 -5.28 -21.39
C THR A 37 -25.02 -4.57 -20.86
N ILE A 38 -25.01 -3.24 -20.86
CA ILE A 38 -24.01 -2.42 -20.16
C ILE A 38 -24.63 -1.95 -18.84
N VAL A 39 -23.92 -2.09 -17.73
CA VAL A 39 -24.36 -1.59 -16.43
C VAL A 39 -23.63 -0.29 -16.11
N VAL A 40 -24.38 0.79 -15.88
CA VAL A 40 -23.83 2.06 -15.39
C VAL A 40 -24.11 2.17 -13.89
N LEU A 41 -23.04 2.36 -13.12
CA LEU A 41 -23.07 2.53 -11.67
C LEU A 41 -23.01 4.00 -11.31
N ASN A 42 -23.95 4.44 -10.47
CA ASN A 42 -23.89 5.72 -9.77
C ASN A 42 -23.73 5.42 -8.29
N THR A 43 -22.49 5.30 -7.81
CA THR A 43 -22.17 4.89 -6.44
C THR A 43 -21.03 5.73 -5.86
N GLY A 44 -21.05 6.05 -4.57
CA GLY A 44 -19.95 6.82 -3.95
C GLY A 44 -18.78 5.95 -3.50
N SER A 45 -19.01 4.65 -3.32
CA SER A 45 -18.05 3.69 -2.79
C SER A 45 -18.34 2.28 -3.31
N PRO A 46 -17.39 1.33 -3.20
CA PRO A 46 -17.53 -0.03 -3.73
C PRO A 46 -18.85 -0.72 -3.32
N MET A 47 -19.42 -1.47 -4.26
CA MET A 47 -20.64 -2.27 -4.09
C MET A 47 -20.39 -3.76 -4.41
N ASP A 48 -21.20 -4.66 -3.90
CA ASP A 48 -21.14 -6.08 -4.26
C ASP A 48 -21.50 -6.28 -5.74
N MET A 49 -20.57 -6.87 -6.48
CA MET A 49 -20.67 -7.14 -7.91
C MET A 49 -20.61 -8.64 -8.23
N ALA A 50 -21.22 -9.50 -7.41
CA ALA A 50 -21.35 -10.93 -7.70
C ALA A 50 -21.93 -11.24 -9.10
N TRP A 51 -22.69 -10.31 -9.68
CA TRP A 51 -23.27 -10.38 -11.03
C TRP A 51 -22.31 -9.97 -12.16
N LEU A 52 -21.08 -9.49 -11.88
CA LEU A 52 -20.19 -8.87 -12.87
C LEU A 52 -19.94 -9.77 -14.09
N ASP A 53 -19.74 -11.07 -13.87
CA ASP A 53 -19.40 -12.02 -14.95
C ASP A 53 -20.60 -12.30 -15.89
N GLN A 54 -21.79 -11.78 -15.57
CA GLN A 54 -23.00 -11.91 -16.39
C GLN A 54 -23.15 -10.77 -17.42
N VAL A 55 -22.37 -9.69 -17.31
CA VAL A 55 -22.45 -8.52 -18.20
C VAL A 55 -21.14 -8.26 -18.93
N PRO A 56 -21.17 -7.86 -20.22
CA PRO A 56 -19.96 -7.58 -20.97
C PRO A 56 -19.25 -6.27 -20.58
N ALA A 57 -19.94 -5.34 -19.90
CA ALA A 57 -19.36 -4.05 -19.56
C ALA A 57 -20.02 -3.40 -18.35
N VAL A 58 -19.20 -2.71 -17.56
CA VAL A 58 -19.61 -1.85 -16.44
C VAL A 58 -18.92 -0.49 -16.58
N LEU A 59 -19.67 0.58 -16.36
CA LEU A 59 -19.15 1.94 -16.26
C LEU A 59 -19.43 2.47 -14.85
N GLU A 60 -18.36 2.73 -14.08
CA GLU A 60 -18.46 3.48 -12.81
C GLU A 60 -18.49 4.98 -13.10
N ALA A 61 -19.62 5.62 -12.82
CA ALA A 61 -19.84 7.05 -13.07
C ALA A 61 -19.78 7.89 -11.78
N TRP A 62 -19.69 7.27 -10.61
CA TRP A 62 -19.72 7.92 -9.30
C TRP A 62 -21.02 8.72 -9.06
N PHE A 63 -20.91 9.91 -8.46
CA PHE A 63 -21.96 10.92 -8.48
C PHE A 63 -21.52 12.08 -9.39
N PRO A 64 -21.83 12.02 -10.71
CA PRO A 64 -21.20 12.87 -11.73
C PRO A 64 -21.76 14.32 -11.80
N GLY A 65 -22.50 14.76 -10.79
CA GLY A 65 -23.03 16.13 -10.71
C GLY A 65 -24.10 16.46 -11.75
N GLN A 66 -24.30 17.75 -12.03
CA GLN A 66 -25.41 18.24 -12.85
C GLN A 66 -25.33 17.87 -14.35
N GLU A 67 -24.13 17.62 -14.87
CA GLU A 67 -23.91 17.22 -16.28
C GLU A 67 -23.90 15.69 -16.44
N CYS A 68 -24.45 14.95 -15.47
CA CYS A 68 -24.40 13.50 -15.40
C CYS A 68 -24.81 12.80 -16.70
N GLY A 69 -25.94 13.20 -17.27
CA GLY A 69 -26.49 12.60 -18.48
C GLY A 69 -25.58 12.78 -19.69
N ASN A 70 -25.03 13.97 -19.87
CA ASN A 70 -24.14 14.30 -20.97
C ASN A 70 -22.81 13.55 -20.83
N ALA A 71 -22.17 13.62 -19.66
CA ALA A 71 -20.89 12.94 -19.43
C ALA A 71 -20.97 11.41 -19.60
N ILE A 72 -22.05 10.79 -19.12
CA ILE A 72 -22.28 9.35 -19.30
C ILE A 72 -22.51 9.02 -20.78
N ALA A 73 -23.31 9.82 -21.50
CA ALA A 73 -23.56 9.62 -22.92
C ALA A 73 -22.26 9.73 -23.74
N ASP A 74 -21.48 10.79 -23.54
CA ASP A 74 -20.23 11.03 -24.25
C ASP A 74 -19.26 9.85 -24.12
N VAL A 75 -19.19 9.24 -22.93
CA VAL A 75 -18.38 8.03 -22.71
C VAL A 75 -19.01 6.82 -23.40
N LEU A 76 -20.29 6.52 -23.17
CA LEU A 76 -20.95 5.32 -23.73
C LEU A 76 -20.94 5.30 -25.27
N PHE A 77 -21.05 6.45 -25.90
CA PHE A 77 -21.01 6.60 -27.37
C PHE A 77 -19.59 6.80 -27.92
N GLY A 78 -18.60 7.00 -27.05
CA GLY A 78 -17.20 7.09 -27.42
C GLY A 78 -16.78 8.44 -27.98
N ASP A 79 -17.58 9.48 -27.78
CA ASP A 79 -17.20 10.88 -28.00
C ASP A 79 -16.05 11.27 -27.05
N VAL A 80 -16.05 10.67 -25.86
CA VAL A 80 -14.93 10.71 -24.90
C VAL A 80 -14.45 9.30 -24.59
N ASN A 81 -13.14 9.07 -24.75
CA ASN A 81 -12.50 7.82 -24.33
C ASN A 81 -12.36 7.79 -22.78
N PRO A 82 -12.88 6.78 -22.06
CA PRO A 82 -12.76 6.71 -20.61
C PRO A 82 -11.29 6.62 -20.19
N SER A 83 -10.95 7.44 -19.21
CA SER A 83 -9.57 7.60 -18.71
C SER A 83 -9.50 7.80 -17.20
N GLY A 84 -10.59 7.49 -16.49
CA GLY A 84 -10.63 7.46 -15.03
C GLY A 84 -9.81 6.28 -14.49
N ARG A 85 -9.30 6.43 -13.26
CA ARG A 85 -8.64 5.39 -12.48
C ARG A 85 -9.27 5.33 -11.10
N LEU A 86 -9.49 4.13 -10.57
CA LEU A 86 -10.07 3.94 -9.25
C LEU A 86 -9.18 4.56 -8.18
N THR A 87 -9.75 5.40 -7.33
CA THR A 87 -9.09 5.97 -6.14
C THR A 87 -9.23 5.08 -4.91
N GLN A 88 -10.01 4.00 -5.02
CA GLN A 88 -10.32 3.04 -3.96
C GLN A 88 -10.13 1.63 -4.50
N THR A 89 -9.70 0.71 -3.65
CA THR A 89 -9.72 -0.72 -3.98
C THR A 89 -11.15 -1.23 -3.91
N TRP A 90 -11.57 -2.02 -4.89
CA TRP A 90 -12.85 -2.70 -4.88
C TRP A 90 -12.65 -4.13 -4.37
N PRO A 91 -12.99 -4.43 -3.10
CA PRO A 91 -12.76 -5.75 -2.56
C PRO A 91 -13.71 -6.79 -3.18
N MET A 92 -13.38 -8.08 -3.02
CA MET A 92 -14.29 -9.15 -3.41
C MET A 92 -15.50 -9.21 -2.49
N ARG A 93 -15.30 -8.98 -1.19
CA ARG A 93 -16.35 -8.91 -0.18
C ARG A 93 -16.09 -7.80 0.84
N LEU A 94 -17.13 -7.38 1.56
CA LEU A 94 -16.97 -6.40 2.64
C LEU A 94 -16.01 -6.90 3.72
N GLU A 95 -16.03 -8.20 4.03
CA GLU A 95 -15.22 -8.80 5.09
C GLU A 95 -13.73 -8.85 4.76
N ASP A 96 -13.35 -8.68 3.48
CA ASP A 96 -11.96 -8.58 3.06
C ASP A 96 -11.37 -7.20 3.36
N ASN A 97 -12.20 -6.20 3.70
CA ASN A 97 -11.74 -4.86 4.02
C ASN A 97 -10.95 -4.84 5.34
N PRO A 98 -9.78 -4.16 5.40
CA PRO A 98 -8.95 -4.13 6.61
C PRO A 98 -9.65 -3.61 7.86
N ALA A 99 -10.63 -2.72 7.72
CA ALA A 99 -11.37 -2.14 8.84
C ALA A 99 -12.54 -3.01 9.31
N PHE A 100 -12.89 -4.10 8.62
CA PHE A 100 -14.14 -4.84 8.82
C PHE A 100 -14.39 -5.27 10.27
N ILE A 101 -13.35 -5.74 10.97
CA ILE A 101 -13.48 -6.22 12.36
C ILE A 101 -13.48 -5.08 13.40
N ASN A 102 -13.07 -3.87 13.02
CA ASN A 102 -12.89 -2.75 13.93
C ASN A 102 -13.93 -1.64 13.74
N TYR A 103 -14.62 -1.63 12.60
CA TYR A 103 -15.65 -0.66 12.26
C TYR A 103 -17.05 -1.28 12.48
N PRO A 104 -18.02 -0.59 13.11
CA PRO A 104 -18.00 0.80 13.57
C PRO A 104 -17.43 1.00 14.99
N GLY A 105 -16.76 -0.02 15.54
CA GLY A 105 -16.19 -0.01 16.88
C GLY A 105 -17.19 -0.33 17.99
N ASP A 106 -16.70 -0.31 19.22
CA ASP A 106 -17.46 -0.69 20.41
C ASP A 106 -17.29 0.36 21.51
N ASN A 107 -18.34 0.58 22.32
CA ASN A 107 -18.31 1.46 23.48
C ASN A 107 -17.79 2.89 23.20
N GLY A 108 -18.13 3.44 22.04
CA GLY A 108 -17.73 4.80 21.63
C GLY A 108 -16.26 4.93 21.20
N ARG A 109 -15.60 3.81 20.86
CA ARG A 109 -14.21 3.81 20.38
C ARG A 109 -14.06 2.92 19.14
N VAL A 110 -13.37 3.45 18.14
CA VAL A 110 -12.91 2.70 16.95
C VAL A 110 -11.41 2.51 17.07
N TYR A 111 -10.94 1.28 16.93
CA TYR A 111 -9.52 0.97 16.89
C TYR A 111 -9.07 0.84 15.45
N TYR A 112 -8.13 1.67 15.01
CA TYR A 112 -7.56 1.60 13.66
C TYR A 112 -6.50 0.50 13.63
N GLY A 113 -6.94 -0.75 13.85
CA GLY A 113 -6.07 -1.91 14.06
C GLY A 113 -5.36 -2.39 12.79
N GLU A 114 -5.81 -1.92 11.63
CA GLU A 114 -5.11 -2.08 10.36
C GLU A 114 -3.88 -1.17 10.21
N ASP A 115 -3.75 -0.15 11.06
CA ASP A 115 -2.64 0.80 11.06
C ASP A 115 -2.39 1.39 9.65
N ILE A 116 -1.16 1.42 9.15
CA ILE A 116 -0.82 1.92 7.82
C ILE A 116 -1.34 1.03 6.67
N PHE A 117 -1.84 -0.18 6.97
CA PHE A 117 -2.36 -1.11 5.98
C PHE A 117 -3.81 -0.78 5.64
N VAL A 118 -4.01 0.35 4.95
CA VAL A 118 -5.31 0.80 4.45
C VAL A 118 -5.38 0.69 2.93
N GLY A 119 -6.48 0.16 2.40
CA GLY A 119 -6.69 0.00 0.97
C GLY A 119 -5.68 -0.97 0.35
N TYR A 120 -5.18 -0.68 -0.86
CA TYR A 120 -4.25 -1.56 -1.59
C TYR A 120 -3.00 -1.96 -0.79
N ARG A 121 -2.55 -1.11 0.16
CA ARG A 121 -1.45 -1.44 1.07
C ARG A 121 -1.71 -2.74 1.85
N TYR A 122 -2.94 -2.94 2.30
CA TYR A 122 -3.37 -4.17 2.98
C TYR A 122 -3.49 -5.34 2.03
N TYR A 123 -4.25 -5.17 0.94
CA TYR A 123 -4.58 -6.29 0.04
C TYR A 123 -3.31 -6.90 -0.57
N GLU A 124 -2.34 -6.07 -0.95
CA GLU A 124 -1.05 -6.55 -1.44
C GLU A 124 -0.23 -7.21 -0.34
N LYS A 125 -0.14 -6.60 0.85
CA LYS A 125 0.64 -7.14 1.97
C LYS A 125 0.11 -8.50 2.45
N LYS A 126 -1.21 -8.66 2.50
CA LYS A 126 -1.89 -9.89 2.89
C LYS A 126 -2.10 -10.85 1.73
N ASN A 127 -1.76 -10.46 0.51
CA ASN A 127 -2.01 -11.23 -0.71
C ASN A 127 -3.50 -11.66 -0.82
N VAL A 128 -4.40 -10.71 -0.64
CA VAL A 128 -5.86 -10.90 -0.72
C VAL A 128 -6.34 -10.44 -2.09
N GLY A 129 -7.08 -11.31 -2.79
CA GLY A 129 -7.66 -10.98 -4.10
C GLY A 129 -8.70 -9.87 -4.02
N VAL A 130 -8.74 -9.02 -5.04
CA VAL A 130 -9.64 -7.87 -5.13
C VAL A 130 -10.39 -7.91 -6.46
N ARG A 131 -11.62 -7.39 -6.49
CA ARG A 131 -12.42 -7.32 -7.72
C ARG A 131 -11.79 -6.36 -8.72
N PHE A 132 -11.41 -5.18 -8.23
CA PHE A 132 -10.65 -4.19 -8.99
C PHE A 132 -9.58 -3.54 -8.09
N PRO A 133 -8.31 -3.56 -8.51
CA PRO A 133 -7.22 -3.01 -7.71
C PRO A 133 -7.22 -1.47 -7.73
N PHE A 134 -6.49 -0.87 -6.78
CA PHE A 134 -6.32 0.58 -6.74
C PHE A 134 -5.65 1.08 -8.03
N GLY A 135 -6.08 2.23 -8.52
CA GLY A 135 -5.57 2.82 -9.75
C GLY A 135 -5.98 2.07 -11.02
N TYR A 136 -6.90 1.10 -10.96
CA TYR A 136 -7.39 0.38 -12.14
C TYR A 136 -8.37 1.23 -12.96
N GLY A 137 -8.40 1.03 -14.27
CA GLY A 137 -9.41 1.61 -15.15
C GLY A 137 -9.14 1.22 -16.60
N LEU A 138 -10.19 0.94 -17.35
CA LEU A 138 -10.09 0.60 -18.78
C LEU A 138 -10.10 1.87 -19.65
N SER A 139 -9.83 1.67 -20.94
CA SER A 139 -9.90 2.67 -22.00
C SER A 139 -10.39 2.01 -23.29
N TYR A 140 -10.92 2.80 -24.23
CA TYR A 140 -11.22 2.33 -25.60
C TYR A 140 -9.98 2.18 -26.48
N THR A 141 -8.79 2.44 -25.94
CA THR A 141 -7.50 2.12 -26.55
C THR A 141 -6.62 1.37 -25.54
N THR A 142 -5.48 0.86 -25.99
CA THR A 142 -4.51 0.18 -25.13
C THR A 142 -3.25 1.02 -24.97
N PHE A 143 -2.59 0.89 -23.81
CA PHE A 143 -1.34 1.58 -23.53
C PHE A 143 -0.28 0.59 -23.05
N ALA A 144 0.98 0.91 -23.33
CA ALA A 144 2.14 0.25 -22.76
C ALA A 144 2.95 1.27 -21.95
N VAL A 145 3.43 0.83 -20.79
CA VAL A 145 4.37 1.57 -19.93
C VAL A 145 5.66 0.77 -19.92
N ASP A 146 6.74 1.35 -20.41
CA ASP A 146 8.03 0.66 -20.51
C ASP A 146 9.20 1.63 -20.29
N ASN A 147 10.42 1.07 -20.31
CA ASN A 147 11.66 1.84 -20.41
C ASN A 147 11.81 2.90 -19.29
N LEU A 148 11.49 2.51 -18.05
CA LEU A 148 11.72 3.31 -16.84
C LEU A 148 13.22 3.50 -16.62
N ARG A 149 13.66 4.75 -16.54
CA ARG A 149 15.06 5.15 -16.34
C ARG A 149 15.16 6.09 -15.15
N LEU A 150 16.16 5.88 -14.32
CA LEU A 150 16.54 6.79 -13.24
C LEU A 150 17.74 7.63 -13.70
N SER A 151 17.91 8.82 -13.12
CA SER A 151 19.06 9.68 -13.43
C SER A 151 20.40 9.16 -12.88
N ALA A 152 20.38 8.27 -11.89
CA ALA A 152 21.53 7.61 -11.28
C ALA A 152 21.12 6.25 -10.65
N ASP A 153 22.10 5.42 -10.33
CA ASP A 153 21.89 4.17 -9.56
C ASP A 153 22.06 4.39 -8.05
N GLU A 154 22.56 5.55 -7.64
CA GLU A 154 22.80 5.93 -6.24
C GLU A 154 22.40 7.40 -6.01
N TYR A 155 21.72 7.66 -4.90
CA TYR A 155 21.24 8.99 -4.50
C TYR A 155 21.60 9.27 -3.05
N ALA A 156 22.06 10.49 -2.77
CA ALA A 156 22.24 10.94 -1.39
C ALA A 156 20.91 11.36 -0.76
N LEU A 157 20.78 11.24 0.56
CA LEU A 157 19.61 11.75 1.29
C LEU A 157 19.32 13.22 0.95
N GLY A 158 18.07 13.51 0.60
CA GLY A 158 17.61 14.84 0.19
C GLY A 158 17.82 15.17 -1.29
N GLN A 159 18.59 14.36 -2.03
CA GLN A 159 18.68 14.44 -3.48
C GLN A 159 17.38 13.90 -4.11
N PRO A 160 16.71 14.65 -5.01
CA PRO A 160 15.57 14.13 -5.74
C PRO A 160 15.95 12.97 -6.66
N VAL A 161 15.09 11.95 -6.72
CA VAL A 161 15.20 10.84 -7.68
C VAL A 161 14.38 11.22 -8.92
N ASP A 162 15.07 11.75 -9.93
CA ASP A 162 14.47 12.05 -11.23
C ASP A 162 14.35 10.78 -12.06
N LEU A 163 13.15 10.57 -12.62
CA LEU A 163 12.83 9.41 -13.43
C LEU A 163 12.14 9.80 -14.73
N LEU A 164 12.37 8.98 -15.75
CA LEU A 164 11.78 9.10 -17.07
C LEU A 164 11.16 7.75 -17.45
N VAL A 165 9.89 7.75 -17.83
CA VAL A 165 9.18 6.53 -18.25
C VAL A 165 8.47 6.76 -19.57
N ASP A 166 8.52 5.78 -20.48
CA ASP A 166 7.89 5.89 -21.78
C ASP A 166 6.46 5.31 -21.70
N VAL A 167 5.50 6.08 -22.23
CA VAL A 167 4.10 5.66 -22.36
C VAL A 167 3.73 5.69 -23.83
N THR A 168 3.25 4.55 -24.35
CA THR A 168 2.87 4.40 -25.76
C THR A 168 1.39 4.06 -25.86
N ASN A 169 0.64 4.74 -26.72
CA ASN A 169 -0.69 4.30 -27.11
C ASN A 169 -0.57 3.23 -28.20
N THR A 170 -0.86 1.99 -27.85
CA THR A 170 -0.70 0.83 -28.72
C THR A 170 -1.98 0.46 -29.47
N GLY A 171 -3.09 1.16 -29.20
CA GLY A 171 -4.37 0.90 -29.86
C GLY A 171 -4.66 1.85 -31.01
N ALA A 172 -5.91 1.82 -31.47
CA ALA A 172 -6.37 2.51 -32.67
C ALA A 172 -7.15 3.81 -32.39
N ARG A 173 -7.28 4.23 -31.13
CA ARG A 173 -8.03 5.42 -30.73
C ARG A 173 -7.16 6.36 -29.89
N ALA A 174 -7.36 7.66 -30.06
CA ALA A 174 -6.80 8.63 -29.13
C ALA A 174 -7.34 8.37 -27.72
N GLY A 175 -6.52 8.60 -26.71
CA GLY A 175 -6.91 8.36 -25.33
C GLY A 175 -5.93 8.98 -24.35
N GLN A 176 -6.24 8.85 -23.06
CA GLN A 176 -5.38 9.32 -21.99
C GLN A 176 -5.01 8.16 -21.06
N ALA A 177 -3.72 8.03 -20.77
CA ALA A 177 -3.20 7.11 -19.77
C ALA A 177 -2.82 7.86 -18.50
N VAL A 178 -2.97 7.23 -17.35
CA VAL A 178 -2.38 7.68 -16.08
C VAL A 178 -1.24 6.74 -15.77
N VAL A 179 0.00 7.21 -15.89
CA VAL A 179 1.17 6.48 -15.40
C VAL A 179 1.29 6.70 -13.91
N GLN A 180 1.43 5.62 -13.16
CA GLN A 180 1.49 5.60 -11.70
C GLN A 180 2.86 5.10 -11.29
N ILE A 181 3.52 5.85 -10.40
CA ILE A 181 4.83 5.51 -9.85
C ILE A 181 4.66 5.09 -8.40
N TYR A 182 5.07 3.86 -8.14
CA TYR A 182 5.12 3.27 -6.82
C TYR A 182 6.57 3.14 -6.37
N VAL A 183 6.80 3.29 -5.07
CA VAL A 183 8.09 3.02 -4.43
C VAL A 183 7.94 1.84 -3.49
N ARG A 184 8.87 0.89 -3.59
CA ARG A 184 9.08 -0.17 -2.63
C ARG A 184 10.41 0.05 -1.94
N ASP A 185 10.35 0.06 -0.63
CA ASP A 185 11.53 -0.05 0.22
C ASP A 185 11.85 -1.55 0.38
N VAL A 186 13.01 -1.99 -0.11
CA VAL A 186 13.33 -3.43 -0.19
C VAL A 186 13.51 -4.02 1.20
N GLU A 187 14.13 -3.26 2.10
CA GLU A 187 14.38 -3.63 3.48
C GLU A 187 14.27 -2.39 4.36
N ALA A 188 13.32 -2.42 5.30
CA ALA A 188 13.07 -1.34 6.24
C ALA A 188 13.03 -1.88 7.67
N SER A 189 13.45 -1.06 8.63
CA SER A 189 13.41 -1.42 10.06
C SER A 189 11.99 -1.58 10.60
N LEU A 190 11.04 -0.79 10.07
CA LEU A 190 9.62 -0.89 10.37
C LEU A 190 8.87 -1.61 9.26
N MET A 191 7.73 -2.21 9.61
CA MET A 191 6.90 -2.89 8.61
C MET A 191 6.31 -1.88 7.63
N ARG A 192 6.52 -2.12 6.33
CA ARG A 192 6.00 -1.27 5.25
C ARG A 192 5.04 -2.03 4.31
N PRO A 193 4.14 -1.32 3.61
CA PRO A 193 3.40 -1.88 2.47
C PRO A 193 4.36 -2.41 1.40
N GLU A 194 3.91 -3.36 0.58
CA GLU A 194 4.73 -3.92 -0.51
C GLU A 194 5.22 -2.85 -1.50
N LYS A 195 4.40 -1.84 -1.74
CA LYS A 195 4.75 -0.63 -2.48
C LYS A 195 3.75 0.48 -2.16
N GLU A 196 4.13 1.72 -2.44
CA GLU A 196 3.31 2.90 -2.18
C GLU A 196 3.32 3.86 -3.37
N LEU A 197 2.15 4.35 -3.78
CA LEU A 197 2.03 5.39 -4.81
C LEU A 197 2.72 6.68 -4.32
N LYS A 198 3.70 7.18 -5.06
CA LYS A 198 4.44 8.41 -4.73
C LYS A 198 4.34 9.49 -5.81
N ALA A 199 4.05 9.14 -7.05
CA ALA A 199 3.81 10.11 -8.11
C ALA A 199 2.89 9.54 -9.20
N PHE A 200 2.24 10.41 -9.96
CA PHE A 200 1.50 10.00 -11.15
C PHE A 200 1.42 11.16 -12.15
N ALA A 201 1.20 10.84 -13.42
CA ALA A 201 0.93 11.83 -14.46
C ALA A 201 -0.10 11.31 -15.44
N LYS A 202 -0.97 12.20 -15.92
CA LYS A 202 -1.94 11.90 -16.97
C LYS A 202 -1.43 12.44 -18.30
N VAL A 203 -1.38 11.59 -19.32
CA VAL A 203 -0.85 11.92 -20.63
C VAL A 203 -1.85 11.56 -21.72
N ALA A 204 -2.14 12.51 -22.60
CA ALA A 204 -2.93 12.28 -23.81
C ALA A 204 -2.02 11.79 -24.95
N LEU A 205 -2.46 10.76 -25.67
CA LEU A 205 -1.69 10.12 -26.73
C LEU A 205 -2.58 9.82 -27.94
N GLU A 206 -2.14 10.23 -29.12
CA GLU A 206 -2.70 9.77 -30.40
C GLU A 206 -2.37 8.28 -30.65
N PRO A 207 -3.11 7.57 -31.52
CA PRO A 207 -2.78 6.19 -31.88
C PRO A 207 -1.32 6.03 -32.35
N GLY A 208 -0.58 5.11 -31.73
CA GLY A 208 0.84 4.89 -32.01
C GLY A 208 1.80 5.92 -31.43
N GLU A 209 1.31 7.00 -30.81
CA GLU A 209 2.16 8.02 -30.20
C GLU A 209 2.86 7.46 -28.94
N ARG A 210 4.12 7.85 -28.75
CA ARG A 210 4.91 7.61 -27.56
C ARG A 210 5.31 8.94 -26.94
N LYS A 211 5.17 9.07 -25.62
CA LYS A 211 5.69 10.20 -24.83
C LYS A 211 6.53 9.69 -23.68
N SER A 212 7.64 10.37 -23.41
CA SER A 212 8.42 10.18 -22.21
C SER A 212 7.93 11.14 -21.12
N VAL A 213 7.52 10.59 -19.98
CA VAL A 213 6.98 11.34 -18.84
C VAL A 213 8.08 11.49 -17.80
N HIS A 214 8.42 12.73 -17.47
CA HIS A 214 9.39 13.06 -16.44
C HIS A 214 8.70 13.29 -15.10
N LEU A 215 9.15 12.60 -14.06
CA LEU A 215 8.64 12.71 -12.69
C LEU A 215 9.85 12.76 -11.73
N SER A 216 9.64 13.25 -10.52
CA SER A 216 10.69 13.34 -9.50
C SER A 216 10.13 12.87 -8.17
N LEU A 217 10.92 12.10 -7.43
CA LEU A 217 10.59 11.63 -6.09
C LEU A 217 11.48 12.37 -5.09
N ASP A 218 10.86 13.08 -4.15
CA ASP A 218 11.58 13.75 -3.07
C ASP A 218 11.92 12.79 -1.93
N GLN A 219 12.60 13.28 -0.89
CA GLN A 219 12.92 12.48 0.29
C GLN A 219 11.66 11.89 0.95
N ARG A 220 10.54 12.62 0.98
CA ARG A 220 9.28 12.16 1.58
C ARG A 220 8.68 10.98 0.83
N ALA A 221 8.96 10.86 -0.48
CA ALA A 221 8.60 9.68 -1.23
C ALA A 221 9.29 8.40 -0.72
N LEU A 222 10.48 8.54 -0.14
CA LEU A 222 11.28 7.43 0.38
C LEU A 222 11.02 7.18 1.88
N SER A 223 10.62 8.21 2.61
CA SER A 223 10.44 8.14 4.06
C SER A 223 9.21 7.36 4.53
N PHE A 224 9.33 6.78 5.72
CA PHE A 224 8.22 6.40 6.59
C PHE A 224 8.23 7.25 7.87
N PHE A 225 7.15 7.24 8.64
CA PHE A 225 7.10 7.90 9.94
C PHE A 225 7.51 6.91 11.02
N ASP A 226 8.58 7.23 11.74
CA ASP A 226 9.03 6.50 12.91
C ASP A 226 8.38 7.13 14.15
N ASP A 227 7.51 6.37 14.80
CA ASP A 227 6.74 6.83 15.94
C ASP A 227 7.56 6.89 17.24
N ALA A 228 8.59 6.05 17.38
CA ALA A 228 9.53 6.12 18.50
C ALA A 228 10.35 7.42 18.43
N HIS A 229 10.73 7.85 17.23
CA HIS A 229 11.52 9.06 17.01
C HIS A 229 10.69 10.31 16.69
N HIS A 230 9.37 10.16 16.51
CA HIS A 230 8.46 11.23 16.09
C HIS A 230 8.91 11.98 14.83
N ALA A 231 9.49 11.26 13.87
CA ALA A 231 10.15 11.86 12.70
C ALA A 231 9.89 11.09 11.40
N TRP A 232 9.99 11.79 10.28
CA TRP A 232 10.05 11.15 8.97
C TRP A 232 11.49 10.72 8.68
N VAL A 233 11.69 9.42 8.47
CA VAL A 233 13.00 8.81 8.27
C VAL A 233 13.02 8.10 6.93
N ALA A 234 14.09 8.30 6.15
CA ALA A 234 14.42 7.45 5.00
C ALA A 234 15.76 6.76 5.31
N GLU A 235 15.74 5.44 5.29
CA GLU A 235 16.90 4.62 5.68
C GLU A 235 17.80 4.37 4.47
N ALA A 236 19.11 4.25 4.70
CA ALA A 236 20.02 3.85 3.64
C ALA A 236 19.71 2.41 3.22
N GLY A 237 19.68 2.14 1.91
CA GLY A 237 19.26 0.84 1.41
C GLY A 237 18.85 0.84 -0.05
N GLU A 238 18.41 -0.32 -0.53
CA GLU A 238 17.94 -0.50 -1.90
C GLU A 238 16.44 -0.17 -1.99
N PHE A 239 16.07 0.63 -2.99
CA PHE A 239 14.68 0.97 -3.29
C PHE A 239 14.33 0.51 -4.71
N GLU A 240 13.11 0.02 -4.90
CA GLU A 240 12.54 -0.24 -6.23
C GLU A 240 11.53 0.85 -6.59
N VAL A 241 11.66 1.40 -7.79
CA VAL A 241 10.66 2.26 -8.43
C VAL A 241 9.88 1.40 -9.43
N LEU A 242 8.57 1.35 -9.29
CA LEU A 242 7.67 0.58 -10.15
C LEU A 242 6.75 1.52 -10.91
N ALA A 243 6.74 1.45 -12.23
CA ALA A 243 5.87 2.23 -13.10
C ALA A 243 4.80 1.34 -13.74
N GLY A 244 3.55 1.77 -13.65
CA GLY A 244 2.41 0.99 -14.13
C GLY A 244 1.19 1.81 -14.51
N LEU A 245 0.16 1.12 -14.99
CA LEU A 245 -1.16 1.68 -15.30
C LEU A 245 -2.16 1.50 -14.16
N SER A 246 -1.85 0.63 -13.20
CA SER A 246 -2.56 0.42 -11.93
C SER A 246 -1.63 -0.20 -10.89
N SER A 247 -2.07 -0.33 -9.63
CA SER A 247 -1.29 -1.03 -8.60
C SER A 247 -1.00 -2.51 -8.91
N ALA A 248 -1.81 -3.13 -9.76
CA ALA A 248 -1.65 -4.53 -10.18
C ALA A 248 -1.12 -4.69 -11.62
N ASP A 249 -0.88 -3.59 -12.34
CA ASP A 249 -0.41 -3.59 -13.73
C ASP A 249 0.86 -2.77 -13.84
N ILE A 250 1.98 -3.40 -13.48
CA ILE A 250 3.33 -2.83 -13.49
C ILE A 250 4.02 -3.22 -14.80
N GLY A 251 4.39 -2.23 -15.59
CA GLY A 251 5.04 -2.43 -16.89
C GLY A 251 6.57 -2.32 -16.85
N ALA A 252 7.12 -1.56 -15.91
CA ALA A 252 8.56 -1.38 -15.78
C ALA A 252 8.98 -1.15 -14.32
N THR A 253 10.20 -1.59 -14.00
CA THR A 253 10.82 -1.44 -12.68
C THR A 253 12.27 -0.98 -12.82
N ALA A 254 12.72 -0.15 -11.90
CA ALA A 254 14.12 0.27 -11.77
C ALA A 254 14.52 0.25 -10.29
N ARG A 255 15.83 0.14 -10.02
CA ARG A 255 16.39 0.09 -8.66
C ARG A 255 17.41 1.20 -8.47
N PHE A 256 17.52 1.69 -7.25
CA PHE A 256 18.61 2.57 -6.84
C PHE A 256 18.97 2.34 -5.38
N THR A 257 20.15 2.79 -4.98
CA THR A 257 20.60 2.78 -3.58
C THR A 257 20.49 4.19 -2.99
N LEU A 258 19.82 4.33 -1.84
CA LEU A 258 19.84 5.55 -1.06
C LEU A 258 21.03 5.52 -0.10
N THR A 259 21.88 6.54 -0.12
CA THR A 259 22.95 6.72 0.86
C THR A 259 22.62 7.84 1.83
N VAL A 260 22.82 7.55 3.12
CA VAL A 260 22.62 8.49 4.21
C VAL A 260 23.98 8.79 4.84
N PRO A 261 24.38 10.06 4.99
CA PRO A 261 25.63 10.40 5.65
C PRO A 261 25.70 9.77 7.05
N ALA A 262 26.87 9.23 7.43
CA ALA A 262 27.06 8.56 8.72
C ALA A 262 26.66 9.44 9.91
N GLU A 263 26.84 10.76 9.81
CA GLU A 263 26.43 11.74 10.82
C GLU A 263 24.91 11.85 10.98
N VAL A 264 24.15 11.67 9.90
CA VAL A 264 22.68 11.68 9.91
C VAL A 264 22.14 10.30 10.31
N ALA A 265 22.79 9.23 9.87
CA ALA A 265 22.50 7.87 10.34
C ALA A 265 22.75 7.73 11.86
N ALA A 266 23.76 8.43 12.40
CA ALA A 266 24.04 8.52 13.83
C ALA A 266 23.19 9.56 14.59
N ALA A 267 22.49 10.45 13.87
CA ALA A 267 21.55 11.44 14.42
C ALA A 267 20.11 10.92 14.50
N VAL A 268 19.83 9.70 14.02
CA VAL A 268 18.75 8.88 14.58
C VAL A 268 19.14 8.69 16.05
N PRO A 269 18.38 9.26 17.02
CA PRO A 269 18.76 9.23 18.43
C PRO A 269 18.98 7.79 18.90
N ALA A 270 19.79 7.65 19.96
CA ALA A 270 20.16 6.36 20.53
C ALA A 270 18.98 5.39 20.57
N PRO A 271 19.20 4.12 20.21
CA PRO A 271 18.16 3.11 20.21
C PRO A 271 17.38 3.10 21.52
N VAL A 272 16.09 2.77 21.44
CA VAL A 272 15.19 2.58 22.61
C VAL A 272 15.99 1.99 23.76
N ALA A 273 16.07 2.72 24.88
CA ALA A 273 16.86 2.33 26.05
C ALA A 273 16.68 0.83 26.33
N LEU A 274 17.73 0.05 26.08
CA LEU A 274 17.62 -1.39 26.14
C LEU A 274 17.38 -1.81 27.58
N SER A 275 16.52 -2.80 27.75
CA SER A 275 16.25 -3.43 29.04
C SER A 275 15.85 -4.87 28.81
N ILE A 276 15.63 -5.62 29.89
CA ILE A 276 15.08 -6.97 29.78
C ILE A 276 13.65 -7.01 29.19
N ARG A 277 12.99 -5.85 29.08
CA ARG A 277 11.69 -5.69 28.42
C ARG A 277 11.79 -5.42 26.93
N SER A 278 12.99 -5.16 26.41
CA SER A 278 13.25 -5.12 24.98
C SER A 278 13.16 -6.53 24.40
N THR A 279 12.75 -6.65 23.14
CA THR A 279 12.71 -7.96 22.48
C THR A 279 14.13 -8.47 22.24
N LEU A 280 14.30 -9.79 22.12
CA LEU A 280 15.58 -10.38 21.77
C LEU A 280 16.11 -9.80 20.45
N ARG A 281 15.21 -9.52 19.49
CA ARG A 281 15.53 -8.84 18.23
C ARG A 281 16.14 -7.45 18.47
N ASP A 282 15.53 -6.63 19.31
CA ASP A 282 15.99 -5.26 19.58
C ASP A 282 17.37 -5.24 20.23
N VAL A 283 17.65 -6.23 21.08
CA VAL A 283 18.95 -6.37 21.76
C VAL A 283 20.03 -6.87 20.78
N ILE A 284 19.71 -7.86 19.93
CA ILE A 284 20.66 -8.42 18.96
C ILE A 284 20.96 -7.46 17.80
N SER A 285 19.98 -6.67 17.36
CA SER A 285 20.15 -5.74 16.24
C SER A 285 21.13 -4.60 16.56
N GLN A 286 21.41 -4.36 17.84
CA GLN A 286 22.35 -3.33 18.28
C GLN A 286 23.71 -3.94 18.65
N PRO A 287 24.84 -3.47 18.08
CA PRO A 287 26.15 -4.02 18.39
C PRO A 287 26.49 -4.05 19.89
N ALA A 288 26.11 -3.01 20.64
CA ALA A 288 26.31 -2.94 22.09
C ALA A 288 25.42 -3.93 22.86
N GLY A 289 24.14 -4.04 22.49
CA GLY A 289 23.22 -5.01 23.12
C GLY A 289 23.62 -6.46 22.82
N ARG A 290 24.04 -6.73 21.58
CA ARG A 290 24.60 -8.02 21.17
C ARG A 290 25.86 -8.37 21.96
N ALA A 291 26.76 -7.41 22.18
CA ALA A 291 27.96 -7.63 22.99
C ALA A 291 27.64 -8.01 24.44
N VAL A 292 26.62 -7.38 25.06
CA VAL A 292 26.14 -7.77 26.40
C VAL A 292 25.62 -9.21 26.40
N LEU A 293 24.83 -9.60 25.40
CA LEU A 293 24.35 -10.98 25.27
C LEU A 293 25.49 -11.97 25.07
N ASP A 294 26.46 -11.68 24.20
CA ASP A 294 27.59 -12.57 23.94
C ASP A 294 28.49 -12.72 25.19
N ALA A 295 28.62 -11.67 26.01
CA ALA A 295 29.38 -11.70 27.25
C ALA A 295 28.70 -12.51 28.36
N LEU A 296 27.39 -12.30 28.58
CA LEU A 296 26.66 -12.88 29.72
C LEU A 296 25.94 -14.20 29.37
N LEU A 297 25.63 -14.43 28.09
CA LEU A 297 24.92 -15.58 27.53
C LEU A 297 25.55 -16.04 26.20
N PRO A 298 26.82 -16.48 26.21
CA PRO A 298 27.54 -16.83 25.00
C PRO A 298 26.82 -17.91 24.19
N GLY A 299 26.66 -17.66 22.88
CA GLY A 299 26.02 -18.57 21.93
C GLY A 299 24.49 -18.55 21.95
N MET A 300 23.84 -17.76 22.83
CA MET A 300 22.39 -17.60 22.82
C MET A 300 21.94 -16.98 21.50
N ALA A 301 22.54 -15.85 21.11
CA ALA A 301 22.11 -15.05 19.98
C ALA A 301 22.26 -15.76 18.61
N ASP A 302 23.15 -16.75 18.51
CA ASP A 302 23.37 -17.55 17.30
C ASP A 302 22.67 -18.92 17.33
N SER A 303 21.90 -19.20 18.39
CA SER A 303 21.19 -20.47 18.51
C SER A 303 19.96 -20.50 17.61
N PRO A 304 19.59 -21.66 17.02
CA PRO A 304 18.33 -21.81 16.29
C PRO A 304 17.10 -21.43 17.12
N GLN A 305 17.18 -21.57 18.45
CA GLN A 305 16.14 -21.19 19.39
C GLN A 305 15.99 -19.67 19.52
N ALA A 306 17.07 -18.89 19.34
CA ALA A 306 17.00 -17.44 19.33
C ALA A 306 16.21 -16.91 18.13
N GLU A 307 16.35 -17.53 16.94
CA GLU A 307 15.54 -17.17 15.77
C GLU A 307 14.04 -17.27 16.05
N MET A 308 13.63 -18.32 16.77
CA MET A 308 12.23 -18.52 17.17
C MET A 308 11.75 -17.54 18.25
N ALA A 309 12.68 -17.01 19.06
CA ALA A 309 12.40 -16.14 20.20
C ALA A 309 12.59 -14.64 19.90
N MET A 310 12.86 -14.25 18.65
CA MET A 310 13.14 -12.87 18.25
C MET A 310 12.07 -11.85 18.70
N GLY A 311 10.79 -12.25 18.70
CA GLY A 311 9.68 -11.39 19.13
C GLY A 311 9.40 -11.38 20.63
N MET A 312 10.14 -12.15 21.43
CA MET A 312 9.94 -12.22 22.88
C MET A 312 10.91 -11.30 23.61
N THR A 313 10.48 -10.77 24.76
CA THR A 313 11.38 -10.02 25.65
C THR A 313 12.35 -10.95 26.37
N LEU A 314 13.53 -10.47 26.75
CA LEU A 314 14.48 -11.25 27.55
C LEU A 314 13.85 -11.72 28.88
N GLU A 315 13.01 -10.89 29.49
CA GLU A 315 12.22 -11.22 30.68
C GLU A 315 11.26 -12.40 30.41
N ALA A 316 10.57 -12.41 29.26
CA ALA A 316 9.69 -13.51 28.89
C ALA A 316 10.48 -14.80 28.63
N ILE A 317 11.61 -14.72 27.94
CA ILE A 317 12.48 -15.87 27.64
C ILE A 317 13.01 -16.49 28.94
N ALA A 318 13.38 -15.70 29.94
CA ALA A 318 13.81 -16.18 31.24
C ALA A 318 12.78 -17.09 31.92
N GLY A 319 11.47 -16.87 31.66
CA GLY A 319 10.39 -17.74 32.12
C GLY A 319 10.43 -19.15 31.53
N PHE A 320 10.97 -19.33 30.31
CA PHE A 320 11.07 -20.61 29.63
C PHE A 320 12.40 -21.34 29.90
N VAL A 321 13.47 -20.60 30.17
CA VAL A 321 14.81 -21.16 30.42
C VAL A 321 15.39 -20.66 31.75
N PRO A 322 14.72 -20.87 32.89
CA PRO A 322 15.12 -20.31 34.18
C PRO A 322 16.48 -20.82 34.70
N ASN A 323 16.94 -21.97 34.18
CA ASN A 323 18.24 -22.53 34.51
C ASN A 323 19.39 -21.87 33.72
N ILE A 324 19.08 -21.21 32.60
CA ILE A 324 20.06 -20.55 31.72
C ILE A 324 20.05 -19.04 32.02
N LEU A 325 18.85 -18.44 32.04
CA LEU A 325 18.56 -17.06 32.43
C LEU A 325 18.04 -17.04 33.87
N THR A 326 18.97 -17.21 34.81
CA THR A 326 18.67 -17.02 36.24
C THR A 326 18.28 -15.57 36.54
N LYS A 327 17.59 -15.33 37.66
CA LYS A 327 17.23 -13.96 38.09
C LYS A 327 18.46 -13.05 38.24
N GLU A 328 19.58 -13.59 38.71
CA GLU A 328 20.84 -12.86 38.88
C GLU A 328 21.43 -12.45 37.53
N LYS A 329 21.47 -13.39 36.57
CA LYS A 329 21.91 -13.07 35.19
C LYS A 329 21.00 -12.08 34.50
N LEU A 330 19.68 -12.23 34.66
CA LEU A 330 18.70 -11.32 34.06
C LEU A 330 18.86 -9.90 34.62
N ALA A 331 19.11 -9.76 35.93
CA ALA A 331 19.39 -8.46 36.55
C ALA A 331 20.70 -7.84 36.05
N ALA A 332 21.77 -8.63 35.91
CA ALA A 332 23.04 -8.16 35.35
C ALA A 332 22.89 -7.71 33.89
N ILE A 333 22.13 -8.46 33.08
CA ILE A 333 21.80 -8.08 31.71
C ILE A 333 20.98 -6.78 31.70
N ASP A 334 19.96 -6.63 32.56
CA ASP A 334 19.16 -5.39 32.61
C ASP A 334 20.02 -4.17 32.98
N GLU A 335 20.95 -4.32 33.91
CA GLU A 335 21.85 -3.27 34.34
C GLU A 335 22.79 -2.85 33.20
N GLU A 336 23.45 -3.80 32.54
CA GLU A 336 24.34 -3.52 31.41
C GLU A 336 23.60 -2.94 30.21
N LEU A 337 22.42 -3.48 29.88
CA LEU A 337 21.59 -2.98 28.78
C LEU A 337 21.13 -1.54 29.01
N ARG A 338 20.70 -1.21 30.23
CA ARG A 338 20.28 0.16 30.57
C ARG A 338 21.44 1.14 30.60
N ALA A 339 22.67 0.66 30.80
CA ALA A 339 23.88 1.48 30.78
C ALA A 339 24.35 1.83 29.35
N ILE A 340 23.77 1.22 28.31
CA ILE A 340 24.05 1.54 26.89
C ILE A 340 23.41 2.88 26.48
N GLY A 341 22.40 3.35 27.23
CA GLY A 341 21.61 4.57 26.95
C GLY A 341 22.24 5.87 27.44
#